data_AF-A0A3A5VYD2-F1
#
_entry.id   AF-A0A3A5VYD2-F1
#
_cell.length_a   1.000
_cell.length_b   1.000
_cell.length_c   1.000
_cell.angle_alpha   90.00
_cell.angle_beta   90.00
_cell.angle_gamma   90.00
#
_symmetry.space_group_name_H-M   'P 1'
#
loop_
_entity.id
_entity.type
_entity.pdbx_description
1 polymer ?
#
loop_
_entity_poly.entity_id
_entity_poly.type
_entity_poly.pdbx_seq_one_letter_code
_entity_poly.pdbx_strand_id
1 'polypeptide(L)'
;MRVYQLDSYVLLLSGRDCLQFLDGLSTNKVDGTCTTVFTKTNAKIIDMVEVIIVGDNVALVGHNQYKNNLLNHLNSRILQQDVVMRDISEFNKVYISFDDYPPSDDITVVNTFRGLIIVAPNSKEITSTLTEDEFNNYRVEQLIPHQGFEITPSVHPFNCGLHELVHEAKGCYIGQEILTRMRSRNKMGKSLIRVDGEPDDAITRGKTHSLVIRKED
;
A
#
# COMPACT_ATOMS: atom_id res chain seq x y z
N MET A 1 3.04 -17.85 -14.54
CA MET A 1 2.75 -16.49 -14.07
C MET A 1 1.79 -16.59 -12.90
N ARG A 2 2.28 -16.31 -11.70
CA ARG A 2 1.56 -16.30 -10.43
C ARG A 2 0.92 -14.94 -10.26
N VAL A 3 -0.40 -14.88 -10.47
CA VAL A 3 -1.20 -13.65 -10.46
C VAL A 3 -2.36 -13.81 -9.49
N TYR A 4 -2.60 -12.78 -8.69
CA TYR A 4 -3.74 -12.71 -7.78
C TYR A 4 -4.50 -11.40 -7.98
N GLN A 5 -5.83 -11.46 -8.08
CA GLN A 5 -6.67 -10.26 -8.17
C GLN A 5 -6.82 -9.62 -6.79
N LEU A 6 -6.51 -8.33 -6.68
CA LEU A 6 -6.60 -7.57 -5.44
C LEU A 6 -7.99 -6.96 -5.25
N ASP A 7 -8.45 -6.91 -3.99
CA ASP A 7 -9.59 -6.09 -3.60
C ASP A 7 -9.16 -4.62 -3.48
N SER A 8 -9.22 -3.89 -4.59
CA SER A 8 -8.63 -2.55 -4.71
C SER A 8 -9.58 -1.51 -5.27
N TYR A 9 -9.32 -0.26 -4.92
CA TYR A 9 -9.86 0.90 -5.61
C TYR A 9 -8.78 1.55 -6.47
N VAL A 10 -9.20 2.32 -7.47
CA VAL A 10 -8.33 3.15 -8.30
C VAL A 10 -8.89 4.56 -8.37
N LEU A 11 -8.12 5.54 -7.89
CA LEU A 11 -8.43 6.96 -8.03
C LEU A 11 -7.50 7.57 -9.07
N LEU A 12 -8.06 8.29 -10.03
CA LEU A 12 -7.29 9.05 -11.02
C LEU A 12 -7.25 10.52 -10.61
N LEU A 13 -6.04 11.01 -10.35
CA LEU A 13 -5.76 12.39 -10.00
C LEU A 13 -5.18 13.11 -11.22
N SER A 14 -5.64 14.33 -11.45
CA SER A 14 -5.17 15.22 -12.52
C SER A 14 -4.95 16.62 -11.95
N GLY A 15 -3.94 17.34 -12.46
CA GLY A 15 -3.61 18.68 -12.03
C GLY A 15 -2.13 18.83 -11.72
N ARG A 16 -1.64 20.07 -11.66
CA ARG A 16 -0.19 20.34 -11.56
C ARG A 16 0.39 20.01 -10.19
N ASP A 17 -0.45 20.01 -9.16
CA ASP A 17 0.01 19.87 -7.78
C ASP A 17 -0.06 18.42 -7.26
N CYS A 18 -0.44 17.43 -8.10
CA CYS A 18 -0.72 16.07 -7.65
C CYS A 18 0.41 15.43 -6.83
N LEU A 19 1.65 15.45 -7.33
CA LEU A 19 2.77 14.84 -6.61
C LEU A 19 3.11 15.58 -5.34
N GLN A 20 3.13 16.91 -5.37
CA GLN A 20 3.37 17.73 -4.18
C GLN A 20 2.29 17.52 -3.11
N PHE A 21 1.03 17.44 -3.53
CA PHE A 21 -0.10 17.17 -2.66
C PHE A 21 0.01 15.80 -1.99
N LEU A 22 0.34 14.74 -2.74
CA LEU A 22 0.51 13.39 -2.19
C LEU A 22 1.77 13.28 -1.32
N ASP A 23 2.85 13.97 -1.70
CA ASP A 23 4.08 14.03 -0.91
C ASP A 23 3.80 14.66 0.47
N GLY A 24 3.09 15.79 0.52
CA GLY A 24 2.79 16.46 1.79
C GLY A 24 1.86 15.68 2.74
N LEU A 25 1.21 14.62 2.27
CA LEU A 25 0.20 13.87 3.04
C LEU A 25 0.60 12.43 3.38
N SER A 26 1.70 11.94 2.81
CA SER A 26 2.11 10.55 2.93
C SER A 26 3.56 10.38 3.40
N THR A 27 3.88 9.20 3.92
CA THR A 27 5.12 8.94 4.66
C THR A 27 6.35 8.74 3.78
N ASN A 28 6.19 8.30 2.54
CA ASN A 28 7.29 8.10 1.60
C ASN A 28 7.46 9.33 0.70
N LYS A 29 8.64 9.53 0.12
CA LYS A 29 8.88 10.62 -0.85
C LYS A 29 8.14 10.31 -2.15
N VAL A 30 7.31 11.24 -2.61
CA VAL A 30 6.48 11.11 -3.81
C VAL A 30 6.96 12.11 -4.86
N ASP A 31 7.97 11.72 -5.64
CA ASP A 31 8.48 12.46 -6.82
C ASP A 31 8.30 11.67 -8.13
N GLY A 32 7.55 10.57 -8.07
CA GLY A 32 7.25 9.67 -9.19
C GLY A 32 6.43 8.47 -8.72
N THR A 33 6.47 7.39 -9.52
CA THR A 33 5.80 6.13 -9.19
C THR A 33 6.46 5.49 -7.96
N CYS A 34 5.69 5.25 -6.89
CA CYS A 34 6.18 4.68 -5.64
C CYS A 34 5.05 4.12 -4.78
N THR A 35 5.39 3.29 -3.79
CA THR A 35 4.47 2.93 -2.70
C THR A 35 4.61 3.93 -1.56
N THR A 36 3.50 4.37 -0.96
CA THR A 36 3.50 5.27 0.21
C THR A 36 2.39 4.91 1.20
N VAL A 37 2.48 5.41 2.44
CA VAL A 37 1.46 5.21 3.48
C VAL A 37 0.85 6.54 3.86
N PHE A 38 -0.48 6.60 3.90
CA PHE A 38 -1.21 7.73 4.47
C PHE A 38 -1.45 7.47 5.95
N THR A 39 -1.20 8.47 6.78
CA THR A 39 -1.33 8.35 8.24
C THR A 39 -2.21 9.45 8.83
N LYS A 40 -2.84 9.13 9.96
CA LYS A 40 -3.53 10.11 10.81
C LYS A 40 -2.51 10.91 11.62
N THR A 41 -2.97 11.96 12.30
CA THR A 41 -2.13 12.78 13.20
C THR A 41 -1.49 11.98 14.33
N ASN A 42 -2.11 10.87 14.75
CA ASN A 42 -1.56 9.93 15.72
C ASN A 42 -0.63 8.85 15.08
N ALA A 43 -0.20 9.05 13.84
CA ALA A 43 0.64 8.14 13.04
C ALA A 43 0.04 6.76 12.73
N LYS A 44 -1.25 6.53 13.03
CA LYS A 44 -1.94 5.31 12.62
C LYS A 44 -2.25 5.32 11.14
N ILE A 45 -2.17 4.15 10.52
CA ILE A 45 -2.37 3.96 9.08
C ILE A 45 -3.81 4.32 8.70
N ILE A 46 -3.96 5.03 7.58
CA ILE A 46 -5.22 5.22 6.88
C ILE A 46 -5.31 4.17 5.77
N ASP A 47 -4.31 4.15 4.89
CA ASP A 47 -4.12 3.15 3.84
C ASP A 47 -2.65 3.16 3.38
N MET A 48 -2.18 2.04 2.81
CA MET A 48 -0.96 1.97 2.01
C MET A 48 -1.38 1.94 0.55
N VAL A 49 -0.81 2.81 -0.27
CA VAL A 49 -1.20 2.95 -1.67
C VAL A 49 0.00 2.94 -2.61
N GLU A 50 -0.26 2.50 -3.83
CA GLU A 50 0.64 2.72 -4.96
C GLU A 50 0.28 4.04 -5.62
N VAL A 51 1.27 4.92 -5.76
CA VAL A 51 1.23 6.12 -6.58
C VAL A 51 1.83 5.75 -7.94
N ILE A 52 1.08 5.89 -9.02
CA ILE A 52 1.48 5.47 -10.36
C ILE A 52 1.32 6.62 -11.34
N ILE A 53 2.42 7.03 -11.99
CA ILE A 53 2.39 8.04 -13.05
C ILE A 53 1.80 7.42 -14.32
N VAL A 54 0.75 8.03 -14.87
CA VAL A 54 0.08 7.58 -16.10
C VAL A 54 -0.17 8.78 -17.02
N GLY A 55 0.73 8.97 -17.98
CA GLY A 55 0.77 10.19 -18.80
C GLY A 55 0.94 11.42 -17.92
N ASP A 56 0.03 12.39 -18.05
CA ASP A 56 0.00 13.62 -17.24
C ASP A 56 -0.81 13.47 -15.94
N ASN A 57 -1.32 12.26 -15.65
CA ASN A 57 -2.14 11.97 -14.48
C ASN A 57 -1.40 11.08 -13.48
N VAL A 58 -1.98 10.95 -12.28
CA VAL A 58 -1.51 10.04 -11.23
C VAL A 58 -2.64 9.11 -10.84
N ALA A 59 -2.42 7.80 -10.94
CA ALA A 59 -3.32 6.80 -10.39
C ALA A 59 -2.90 6.46 -8.95
N LEU A 60 -3.84 6.49 -8.02
CA LEU A 60 -3.70 5.94 -6.67
C LEU A 60 -4.41 4.60 -6.59
N VAL A 61 -3.68 3.57 -6.20
CA VAL A 61 -4.21 2.22 -6.02
C VAL A 61 -4.07 1.83 -4.55
N GLY A 62 -5.21 1.63 -3.88
CA GLY A 62 -5.24 1.17 -2.48
C GLY A 62 -6.19 0.00 -2.28
N HIS A 63 -6.60 -0.23 -1.03
CA HIS A 63 -7.46 -1.37 -0.67
C HIS A 63 -8.90 -0.91 -0.39
N ASN A 64 -9.91 -1.58 -0.96
CA ASN A 64 -11.31 -1.12 -0.92
C ASN A 64 -11.82 -0.86 0.50
N GLN A 65 -11.43 -1.68 1.47
CA GLN A 65 -11.80 -1.50 2.88
C GLN A 65 -11.43 -0.10 3.44
N TYR A 66 -10.40 0.54 2.89
CA TYR A 66 -9.86 1.82 3.39
C TYR A 66 -10.17 3.02 2.51
N LYS A 67 -10.80 2.82 1.35
CA LYS A 67 -11.14 3.84 0.35
C LYS A 67 -11.79 5.09 0.94
N ASN A 68 -12.87 4.91 1.71
CA ASN A 68 -13.62 6.05 2.25
C ASN A 68 -12.80 6.88 3.25
N ASN A 69 -11.96 6.22 4.05
CA ASN A 69 -11.08 6.92 4.99
C ASN A 69 -10.02 7.72 4.24
N LEU A 70 -9.45 7.18 3.17
CA LEU A 70 -8.49 7.90 2.34
C LEU A 70 -9.17 9.06 1.60
N LEU A 71 -10.32 8.85 0.96
CA LEU A 71 -11.06 9.91 0.27
C LEU A 71 -11.38 11.08 1.22
N ASN A 72 -11.84 10.80 2.44
CA ASN A 72 -12.09 11.84 3.43
C ASN A 72 -10.80 12.57 3.84
N HIS A 73 -9.69 11.84 3.97
CA HIS A 73 -8.39 12.43 4.29
C HIS A 73 -7.87 13.37 3.19
N LEU A 74 -8.00 12.97 1.92
CA LEU A 74 -7.59 13.76 0.77
C LEU A 74 -8.53 14.96 0.55
N ASN A 75 -9.85 14.74 0.52
CA ASN A 75 -10.84 15.80 0.25
C ASN A 75 -10.81 16.93 1.28
N SER A 76 -10.51 16.64 2.55
CA SER A 76 -10.38 17.68 3.58
C SER A 76 -9.18 18.60 3.39
N ARG A 77 -8.27 18.29 2.46
CA ARG A 77 -6.99 18.99 2.24
C ARG A 77 -6.76 19.43 0.79
N ILE A 78 -7.66 19.06 -0.11
CA ILE A 78 -7.56 19.39 -1.55
C ILE A 78 -7.88 20.86 -1.83
N LEU A 79 -8.48 21.58 -0.88
CA LEU A 79 -8.89 22.96 -1.05
C LEU A 79 -7.68 23.84 -1.44
N GLN A 80 -7.83 24.66 -2.49
CA GLN A 80 -6.79 25.54 -3.04
C GLN A 80 -5.60 24.83 -3.71
N GLN A 81 -5.64 23.51 -3.88
CA GLN A 81 -4.68 22.76 -4.67
C GLN A 81 -5.22 22.56 -6.10
N ASP A 82 -4.35 22.63 -7.11
CA ASP A 82 -4.68 22.22 -8.48
C ASP A 82 -4.64 20.70 -8.59
N VAL A 83 -5.64 20.06 -7.98
CA VAL A 83 -5.85 18.60 -7.98
C VAL A 83 -7.34 18.30 -8.13
N VAL A 84 -7.66 17.49 -9.11
CA VAL A 84 -8.99 16.91 -9.34
C VAL A 84 -8.87 15.40 -9.20
N MET A 85 -9.77 14.79 -8.43
CA MET A 85 -9.76 13.35 -8.16
C MET A 85 -11.03 12.71 -8.69
N ARG A 86 -10.89 11.63 -9.44
CA ARG A 86 -11.99 10.82 -9.97
C ARG A 86 -11.83 9.37 -9.55
N ASP A 87 -12.93 8.77 -9.12
CA ASP A 87 -12.95 7.34 -8.84
C ASP A 87 -13.20 6.57 -10.13
N ILE A 88 -12.24 5.72 -10.50
CA ILE A 88 -12.31 4.89 -11.72
C ILE A 88 -12.28 3.39 -11.38
N SER A 89 -12.57 3.04 -10.12
CA SER A 89 -12.54 1.65 -9.63
C SER A 89 -13.51 0.75 -10.39
N GLU A 90 -14.68 1.26 -10.79
CA GLU A 90 -15.66 0.46 -11.53
C GLU A 90 -15.21 0.05 -12.94
N PHE A 91 -14.21 0.74 -13.49
CA PHE A 91 -13.71 0.50 -14.85
C PHE A 91 -12.40 -0.29 -14.88
N ASN A 92 -11.77 -0.51 -13.73
CA ASN A 92 -10.45 -1.09 -13.63
C ASN A 92 -10.40 -2.20 -12.57
N LYS A 93 -9.63 -3.24 -12.87
CA LYS A 93 -9.24 -4.27 -11.91
C LYS A 93 -7.76 -4.15 -11.63
N VAL A 94 -7.38 -4.52 -10.41
CA VAL A 94 -6.00 -4.51 -9.97
C VAL A 94 -5.59 -5.94 -9.64
N TYR A 95 -4.40 -6.30 -10.09
CA TYR A 95 -3.79 -7.59 -9.82
C TYR A 95 -2.38 -7.37 -9.27
N ILE A 96 -1.86 -8.40 -8.62
CA ILE A 96 -0.44 -8.51 -8.28
C ILE A 96 0.14 -9.75 -8.95
N SER A 97 1.28 -9.62 -9.60
CA SER A 97 2.07 -10.73 -10.16
C SER A 97 3.39 -10.87 -9.43
N PHE A 98 3.79 -12.11 -9.18
CA PHE A 98 5.10 -12.45 -8.60
C PHE A 98 6.10 -12.98 -9.64
N ASP A 99 5.67 -13.07 -10.89
CA ASP A 99 6.52 -13.35 -12.05
C ASP A 99 6.42 -12.18 -13.03
N ASP A 100 7.35 -12.09 -13.98
CA ASP A 100 7.30 -11.11 -15.07
C ASP A 100 5.94 -11.14 -15.79
N TYR A 101 5.39 -9.95 -16.04
CA TYR A 101 4.14 -9.75 -16.77
C TYR A 101 4.44 -8.99 -18.06
N PRO A 102 4.02 -9.49 -19.25
CA PRO A 102 4.37 -8.87 -20.51
C PRO A 102 3.74 -7.48 -20.65
N PRO A 103 4.46 -6.50 -21.21
CA PRO A 103 3.91 -5.18 -21.48
C PRO A 103 2.74 -5.27 -22.48
N SER A 104 1.74 -4.41 -22.31
CA SER A 104 0.56 -4.32 -23.16
C SER A 104 0.04 -2.88 -23.18
N ASP A 105 -0.40 -2.38 -24.34
CA ASP A 105 -0.73 -0.96 -24.56
C ASP A 105 -1.83 -0.42 -23.61
N ASP A 106 -2.73 -1.27 -23.13
CA ASP A 106 -3.84 -0.89 -22.25
C ASP A 106 -3.67 -1.32 -20.78
N ILE A 107 -2.50 -1.84 -20.40
CA ILE A 107 -2.24 -2.35 -19.04
C ILE A 107 -1.06 -1.59 -18.45
N THR A 108 -1.26 -1.06 -17.25
CA THR A 108 -0.17 -0.44 -16.49
C THR A 108 0.43 -1.49 -15.56
N VAL A 109 1.74 -1.74 -15.69
CA VAL A 109 2.50 -2.66 -14.83
C VAL A 109 3.57 -1.88 -14.09
N VAL A 110 3.59 -2.00 -12.77
CA VAL A 110 4.53 -1.28 -11.89
C VAL A 110 5.19 -2.24 -10.93
N ASN A 111 6.52 -2.20 -10.84
CA ASN A 111 7.25 -2.97 -9.85
C ASN A 111 7.21 -2.29 -8.48
N THR A 112 6.86 -3.04 -7.45
CA THR A 112 6.83 -2.57 -6.06
C THR A 112 7.56 -3.56 -5.16
N PHE A 113 7.76 -3.22 -3.88
CA PHE A 113 8.38 -4.13 -2.92
C PHE A 113 7.58 -5.43 -2.69
N ARG A 114 6.30 -5.45 -3.10
CA ARG A 114 5.39 -6.59 -2.96
C ARG A 114 5.41 -7.52 -4.19
N GLY A 115 5.78 -6.99 -5.36
CA GLY A 115 5.62 -7.63 -6.66
C GLY A 115 5.18 -6.64 -7.73
N LEU A 116 4.80 -7.15 -8.90
CA LEU A 116 4.29 -6.33 -10.01
C LEU A 116 2.81 -6.02 -9.79
N ILE A 117 2.47 -4.75 -9.56
CA ILE A 117 1.09 -4.28 -9.55
C ILE A 117 0.64 -4.04 -10.99
N ILE A 118 -0.51 -4.61 -11.33
CA ILE A 118 -1.08 -4.57 -12.66
C ILE A 118 -2.44 -3.89 -12.56
N VAL A 119 -2.60 -2.75 -13.22
CA VAL A 119 -3.89 -2.07 -13.38
C VAL A 119 -4.37 -2.28 -14.80
N ALA A 120 -5.54 -2.89 -14.95
CA ALA A 120 -6.10 -3.23 -16.25
C ALA A 120 -7.58 -2.80 -16.33
N PRO A 121 -8.03 -2.26 -17.49
CA PRO A 121 -9.44 -1.97 -17.70
C PRO A 121 -10.25 -3.25 -17.76
N ASN A 122 -11.55 -3.18 -17.44
CA ASN A 122 -12.45 -4.34 -17.46
C ASN A 122 -12.55 -5.04 -18.83
N SER A 123 -12.18 -4.35 -19.92
CA SER A 123 -12.13 -4.92 -21.27
C SER A 123 -10.97 -5.90 -21.48
N LYS A 124 -9.98 -5.93 -20.58
CA LYS A 124 -8.88 -6.90 -20.58
C LYS A 124 -9.17 -8.00 -19.57
N GLU A 125 -9.23 -9.23 -20.06
CA GLU A 125 -9.34 -10.40 -19.19
C GLU A 125 -7.96 -10.81 -18.68
N ILE A 126 -7.75 -10.68 -17.38
CA ILE A 126 -6.60 -11.23 -16.66
C ILE A 126 -7.13 -12.26 -15.67
N THR A 127 -6.64 -13.49 -15.78
CA THR A 127 -7.03 -14.59 -14.91
C THR A 127 -6.15 -14.63 -13.67
N SER A 128 -6.78 -14.63 -12.49
CA SER A 128 -6.09 -14.96 -11.23
C SER A 128 -5.67 -16.43 -11.29
N THR A 129 -4.38 -16.70 -11.15
CA THR A 129 -3.83 -18.06 -11.16
C THR A 129 -3.54 -18.59 -9.75
N LEU A 130 -3.53 -17.70 -8.76
CA LEU A 130 -3.42 -18.05 -7.35
C LEU A 130 -4.79 -18.02 -6.69
N THR A 131 -5.02 -18.99 -5.81
CA THR A 131 -6.03 -18.93 -4.75
C THR A 131 -5.61 -17.97 -3.64
N GLU A 132 -6.54 -17.59 -2.76
CA GLU A 132 -6.23 -16.77 -1.59
C GLU A 132 -5.21 -17.44 -0.65
N ASP A 133 -5.32 -18.75 -0.42
CA ASP A 133 -4.37 -19.51 0.42
C ASP A 133 -2.96 -19.53 -0.19
N GLU A 134 -2.84 -19.65 -1.51
CA GLU A 134 -1.54 -19.61 -2.18
C GLU A 134 -0.93 -18.21 -2.16
N PHE A 135 -1.75 -17.17 -2.33
CA PHE A 135 -1.33 -15.78 -2.18
C PHE A 135 -0.84 -15.48 -0.75
N ASN A 136 -1.59 -15.92 0.26
CA ASN A 136 -1.22 -15.76 1.67
C ASN A 136 0.02 -16.57 2.02
N ASN A 137 0.16 -17.80 1.52
CA ASN A 137 1.37 -18.58 1.71
C ASN A 137 2.60 -17.87 1.14
N TYR A 138 2.50 -17.33 -0.09
CA TYR A 138 3.60 -16.58 -0.69
C TYR A 138 3.96 -15.33 0.13
N ARG A 139 2.95 -14.54 0.54
CA ARG A 139 3.13 -13.37 1.43
C ARG A 139 3.90 -13.74 2.69
N VAL A 140 3.50 -14.82 3.35
CA VAL A 140 4.15 -15.31 4.57
C VAL A 140 5.60 -15.72 4.28
N GLU A 141 5.84 -16.49 3.23
CA GLU A 141 7.19 -16.92 2.82
C GLU A 141 8.12 -15.76 2.44
N GLN A 142 7.58 -14.62 2.03
CA GLN A 142 8.35 -13.43 1.64
C GLN A 142 8.32 -12.30 2.68
N LEU A 143 7.67 -12.50 3.84
CA LEU A 143 7.47 -11.45 4.86
C LEU A 143 6.80 -10.18 4.29
N ILE A 144 5.86 -10.35 3.35
CA ILE A 144 5.16 -9.24 2.68
C ILE A 144 3.85 -8.96 3.43
N PRO A 145 3.67 -7.78 4.06
CA PRO A 145 2.42 -7.38 4.70
C PRO A 145 1.32 -7.02 3.69
N HIS A 146 0.05 -7.16 4.07
CA HIS A 146 -1.09 -6.81 3.23
C HIS A 146 -2.17 -6.05 4.01
N GLN A 147 -2.90 -5.20 3.29
CA GLN A 147 -4.07 -4.50 3.80
C GLN A 147 -5.14 -5.50 4.26
N GLY A 148 -5.84 -5.18 5.34
CA GLY A 148 -6.82 -6.09 5.97
C GLY A 148 -6.22 -7.11 6.93
N PHE A 149 -4.92 -7.40 6.82
CA PHE A 149 -4.19 -8.36 7.66
C PHE A 149 -3.19 -7.63 8.57
N GLU A 150 -1.92 -7.54 8.17
CA GLU A 150 -0.86 -6.89 8.95
C GLU A 150 -0.97 -5.36 8.91
N ILE A 151 -1.45 -4.82 7.78
CA ILE A 151 -1.60 -3.37 7.56
C ILE A 151 -3.03 -2.98 7.91
N THR A 152 -3.22 -2.43 9.11
CA THR A 152 -4.54 -2.01 9.59
C THR A 152 -4.48 -0.62 10.25
N PRO A 153 -5.63 0.05 10.42
CA PRO A 153 -5.69 1.31 11.16
C PRO A 153 -5.31 1.23 12.64
N SER A 154 -5.09 0.02 13.18
CA SER A 154 -4.72 -0.20 14.58
C SER A 154 -3.20 -0.16 14.82
N VAL A 155 -2.38 -0.23 13.76
CA VAL A 155 -0.91 -0.28 13.83
C VAL A 155 -0.25 0.97 13.25
N HIS A 156 1.03 1.17 13.56
CA HIS A 156 1.87 2.17 12.88
C HIS A 156 2.68 1.49 11.76
N PRO A 157 3.16 2.23 10.74
CA PRO A 157 3.99 1.68 9.66
C PRO A 157 5.15 0.79 10.13
N PHE A 158 5.87 1.18 11.19
CA PHE A 158 6.97 0.38 11.75
C PHE A 158 6.53 -0.95 12.36
N ASN A 159 5.29 -1.06 12.82
CA ASN A 159 4.82 -2.30 13.44
C ASN A 159 4.48 -3.39 12.42
N CYS A 160 4.23 -3.03 11.16
CA CYS A 160 3.73 -3.93 10.14
C CYS A 160 4.68 -4.03 8.92
N GLY A 161 5.98 -3.83 9.11
CA GLY A 161 6.99 -4.04 8.06
C GLY A 161 7.14 -2.91 7.03
N LEU A 162 6.54 -1.73 7.25
CA LEU A 162 6.57 -0.61 6.28
C LEU A 162 7.67 0.43 6.59
N HIS A 163 8.80 0.00 7.17
CA HIS A 163 9.88 0.90 7.60
C HIS A 163 10.45 1.73 6.46
N GLU A 164 10.69 1.08 5.32
CA GLU A 164 11.25 1.68 4.10
C GLU A 164 10.29 2.67 3.43
N LEU A 165 8.99 2.62 3.77
CA LEU A 165 8.00 3.56 3.26
C LEU A 165 7.89 4.84 4.12
N VAL A 166 8.75 5.00 5.14
CA VAL A 166 8.80 6.19 6.00
C VAL A 166 10.13 6.91 5.77
N HIS A 167 10.10 7.90 4.88
CA HIS A 167 11.27 8.61 4.42
C HIS A 167 11.78 9.60 5.47
N GLU A 168 13.08 9.53 5.79
CA GLU A 168 13.69 10.28 6.90
C GLU A 168 13.82 11.77 6.64
N ALA A 169 14.24 12.11 5.44
CA ALA A 169 14.68 13.45 5.08
C ALA A 169 13.69 14.19 4.17
N LYS A 170 12.42 13.74 4.10
CA LYS A 170 11.41 14.42 3.27
C LYS A 170 10.76 15.57 4.03
N GLY A 171 10.03 16.40 3.30
CA GLY A 171 9.24 17.48 3.86
C GLY A 171 8.19 16.99 4.87
N CYS A 172 7.55 17.94 5.55
CA CYS A 172 6.58 17.63 6.60
C CYS A 172 5.38 16.84 6.05
N TYR A 173 4.95 15.82 6.79
CA TYR A 173 3.73 15.05 6.51
C TYR A 173 2.96 14.70 7.79
N ILE A 174 1.73 14.23 7.62
CA ILE A 174 0.81 14.01 8.75
C ILE A 174 1.25 12.81 9.59
N GLY A 175 1.50 13.03 10.89
CA GLY A 175 1.96 11.97 11.81
C GLY A 175 3.48 11.80 11.88
N GLN A 176 4.25 12.60 11.13
CA GLN A 176 5.72 12.54 11.11
C GLN A 176 6.34 12.65 12.50
N GLU A 177 5.91 13.62 13.32
CA GLU A 177 6.49 13.86 14.65
C GLU A 177 6.50 12.59 15.53
N ILE A 178 5.42 11.81 15.47
CA ILE A 178 5.31 10.56 16.24
C ILE A 178 6.24 9.49 15.64
N LEU A 179 6.27 9.32 14.32
CA LEU A 179 7.15 8.36 13.66
C LEU A 179 8.63 8.67 13.91
N THR A 180 9.05 9.93 13.76
CA THR A 180 10.42 10.36 14.06
C THR A 180 10.78 10.12 15.54
N ARG A 181 9.85 10.35 16.47
CA ARG A 181 10.04 10.03 17.90
C ARG A 181 10.16 8.53 18.16
N MET A 182 9.35 7.71 17.50
CA MET A 182 9.43 6.25 17.62
C MET A 182 10.80 5.73 17.16
N ARG A 183 11.28 6.23 16.01
CA ARG A 183 12.56 5.85 15.42
C ARG A 183 13.74 6.31 16.28
N SER A 184 13.81 7.59 16.65
CA SER A 184 14.92 8.16 17.45
C SER A 184 15.10 7.51 18.84
N ARG A 185 14.02 7.00 19.44
CA ARG A 185 14.07 6.34 20.75
C ARG A 185 14.33 4.83 20.66
N ASN A 186 14.45 4.28 19.46
CA ASN A 186 14.42 2.84 19.20
C ASN A 186 13.25 2.13 19.92
N LYS A 187 12.10 2.81 20.00
CA LYS A 187 10.89 2.33 20.71
C LYS A 187 9.77 2.06 19.71
N MET A 188 10.06 1.26 18.69
CA MET A 188 9.07 0.87 17.70
C MET A 188 8.07 -0.15 18.28
N GLY A 189 8.48 -0.90 19.31
CA GLY A 189 7.61 -1.80 20.04
C GLY A 189 7.55 -3.16 19.38
N LYS A 190 6.36 -3.54 18.88
CA LYS A 190 6.19 -4.78 18.13
C LYS A 190 6.62 -4.60 16.67
N SER A 191 7.14 -5.63 16.04
CA SER A 191 7.46 -5.69 14.62
C SER A 191 6.72 -6.86 13.96
N LEU A 192 6.60 -6.78 12.64
CA LEU A 192 6.13 -7.89 11.82
C LEU A 192 7.24 -8.93 11.72
N ILE A 193 6.95 -10.15 12.16
CA ILE A 193 7.88 -11.28 12.09
C ILE A 193 7.18 -12.51 11.50
N ARG A 194 7.99 -13.39 10.92
CA ARG A 194 7.57 -14.72 10.49
C ARG A 194 7.96 -15.74 11.56
N VAL A 195 7.02 -16.61 11.92
CA VAL A 195 7.22 -17.66 12.93
C VAL A 195 6.78 -19.01 12.40
N ASP A 196 7.41 -20.08 12.87
CA ASP A 196 7.07 -21.45 12.45
C ASP A 196 5.68 -21.87 12.95
N GLY A 197 4.97 -22.62 12.12
CA GLY A 197 3.67 -23.18 12.42
C GLY A 197 2.55 -22.14 12.51
N GLU A 198 1.65 -22.40 13.44
CA GLU A 198 0.28 -21.87 13.45
C GLU A 198 -0.12 -21.31 14.83
N PRO A 199 0.65 -20.36 15.38
CA PRO A 199 0.41 -19.84 16.73
C PRO A 199 -0.97 -19.16 16.86
N ASP A 200 -1.49 -19.08 18.08
CA ASP A 200 -2.84 -18.56 18.34
C ASP A 200 -3.05 -17.11 17.89
N ASP A 201 -2.00 -16.29 17.92
CA ASP A 201 -2.01 -14.87 17.50
C ASP A 201 -1.55 -14.66 16.04
N ALA A 202 -1.49 -15.72 15.23
CA ALA A 202 -1.26 -15.62 13.79
C ALA A 202 -2.24 -14.65 13.14
N ILE A 203 -1.73 -13.64 12.44
CA ILE A 203 -2.53 -12.71 11.65
C ILE A 203 -2.81 -13.34 10.28
N THR A 204 -1.77 -13.86 9.62
CA THR A 204 -1.89 -14.62 8.37
C THR A 204 -1.18 -15.96 8.53
N ARG A 205 -1.88 -17.05 8.24
CA ARG A 205 -1.35 -18.42 8.28
C ARG A 205 -0.90 -18.82 6.87
N GLY A 206 0.33 -19.35 6.77
CA GLY A 206 0.84 -20.05 5.60
C GLY A 206 0.90 -21.56 5.86
N LYS A 207 1.53 -22.31 4.96
CA LYS A 207 1.62 -23.79 5.07
C LYS A 207 2.55 -24.26 6.19
N THR A 208 3.65 -23.55 6.42
CA THR A 208 4.71 -23.94 7.37
C THR A 208 5.03 -22.86 8.38
N HIS A 209 4.65 -21.61 8.09
CA HIS A 209 4.92 -20.45 8.91
C HIS A 209 3.68 -19.57 8.98
N SER A 210 3.67 -18.62 9.89
CA SER A 210 2.65 -17.57 10.01
C SER A 210 3.30 -16.19 10.16
N LEU A 211 2.57 -15.15 9.77
CA LEU A 211 2.92 -13.76 10.07
C LEU A 211 2.24 -13.32 11.38
N VAL A 212 3.02 -12.70 12.26
CA VAL A 212 2.57 -12.15 13.55
C VAL A 212 3.18 -10.78 13.78
N ILE A 213 2.53 -9.95 14.60
CA ILE A 213 3.10 -8.69 15.10
C ILE A 213 3.41 -8.84 16.59
N ARG A 214 4.69 -9.01 16.93
CA ARG A 214 5.19 -9.26 18.30
C ARG A 214 6.42 -8.42 18.59
N LYS A 215 6.84 -8.33 19.85
CA LYS A 215 8.17 -7.79 20.16
C LYS A 215 9.19 -8.84 19.70
N GLU A 216 10.24 -8.40 19.02
CA GLU A 216 11.42 -9.24 18.84
C GLU A 216 12.04 -9.52 20.21
N ASP A 217 12.41 -10.79 20.42
CA ASP A 217 13.06 -11.27 21.64
C ASP A 217 14.54 -10.84 21.71
#